data_AF-F9HMF2-F1
#
_entry.id   AF-F9HMF2-F1
#
_cell.length_a   1.000
_cell.length_b   1.000
_cell.length_c   1.000
_cell.angle_alpha   90.00
_cell.angle_beta   90.00
_cell.angle_gamma   90.00
#
_symmetry.space_group_name_H-M   'P 1'
#
loop_
_entity.id
_entity.type
_entity.pdbx_description
1 polymer ?
#
loop_
_entity_poly.entity_id
_entity_poly.type
_entity_poly.pdbx_seq_one_letter_code
_entity_poly.pdbx_strand_id
1 'polypeptide(L)'
;MAFLELKKYRETSKDRIRKPWLEFFGNKPFTQEPERAISQADQLLDYKSWSEEDRKMFSQLRMREEQALLAQEYALERAEEKGLERGKVEGRVFAFLDMVRQGLLTSEVASEQLGMTVAEFEALL
;
A
#
# COMPACT_ATOMS: atom_id res chain seq x y z
N MET A 1 8.84 -13.34 17.74
CA MET A 1 8.95 -11.92 17.38
C MET A 1 9.37 -11.16 18.63
N ALA A 2 10.57 -10.59 18.68
CA ALA A 2 11.04 -9.82 19.84
C ALA A 2 10.95 -8.33 19.50
N PHE A 3 10.12 -7.58 20.23
CA PHE A 3 10.00 -6.13 20.09
C PHE A 3 10.82 -5.46 21.18
N LEU A 4 11.95 -4.87 20.82
CA LEU A 4 12.70 -3.97 21.70
C LEU A 4 12.30 -2.54 21.37
N GLU A 5 11.69 -1.84 22.32
CA GLU A 5 11.41 -0.41 22.19
C GLU A 5 12.70 0.40 22.36
N LEU A 6 13.41 0.62 21.24
CA LEU A 6 14.67 1.38 21.19
C LEU A 6 14.54 2.79 21.80
N LYS A 7 13.34 3.39 21.75
CA LYS A 7 13.03 4.72 22.32
C LYS A 7 13.14 4.78 23.85
N LYS A 8 12.99 3.66 24.55
CA LYS A 8 13.01 3.61 26.02
C LYS A 8 14.42 3.53 26.61
N TYR A 9 15.46 3.39 25.78
CA TYR A 9 16.85 3.24 26.25
C TYR A 9 17.69 4.48 25.97
N ARG A 10 18.39 4.95 27.01
CA ARG A 10 19.46 5.96 26.88
C ARG A 10 20.75 5.24 26.48
N GLU A 11 21.45 5.76 25.48
CA GLU A 11 22.77 5.26 25.02
C GLU A 11 23.82 5.21 26.14
N THR A 12 23.59 5.93 27.25
CA THR A 12 24.44 5.98 28.45
C THR A 12 24.21 4.83 29.43
N SER A 13 23.25 3.94 29.17
CA SER A 13 23.00 2.78 30.03
C SER A 13 24.19 1.80 29.97
N LYS A 14 24.80 1.53 31.12
CA LYS A 14 25.96 0.64 31.29
C LYS A 14 25.59 -0.86 31.14
N ASP A 15 24.54 -1.18 30.40
CA ASP A 15 24.03 -2.54 30.28
C ASP A 15 24.89 -3.33 29.27
N ARG A 16 25.90 -4.03 29.79
CA ARG A 16 26.90 -4.76 28.99
C ARG A 16 26.25 -5.85 28.12
N ILE A 17 25.12 -6.42 28.53
CA ILE A 17 24.44 -7.51 27.82
C ILE A 17 23.58 -6.95 26.68
N ARG A 18 22.83 -5.87 26.93
CA ARG A 18 21.89 -5.34 25.93
C ARG A 18 22.56 -4.44 24.88
N LYS A 19 23.70 -3.83 25.21
CA LYS A 19 24.37 -2.87 24.32
C LYS A 19 24.77 -3.48 22.96
N PRO A 20 25.38 -4.68 22.87
CA PRO A 20 25.67 -5.30 21.58
C PRO A 20 24.40 -5.61 20.77
N TRP A 21 23.33 -6.10 21.40
CA TRP A 21 22.05 -6.34 20.72
C TRP A 21 21.45 -5.05 20.15
N LEU A 22 21.55 -3.93 20.88
CA LEU A 22 21.10 -2.62 20.41
C LEU A 22 21.96 -2.09 19.26
N GLU A 23 23.27 -2.29 19.31
CA GLU A 23 24.18 -1.92 18.23
C GLU A 23 23.87 -2.71 16.96
N PHE A 24 23.61 -4.02 17.08
CA PHE A 24 23.18 -4.90 16.00
C PHE A 24 21.86 -4.43 15.36
N PHE A 25 20.79 -4.29 16.14
CA PHE A 25 19.49 -3.85 15.60
C PHE A 25 19.49 -2.39 15.13
N GLY A 26 20.42 -1.57 15.64
CA GLY A 26 20.60 -0.17 15.25
C GLY A 26 21.55 0.04 14.07
N ASN A 27 22.10 -1.03 13.47
CA ASN A 27 23.12 -0.98 12.42
C ASN A 27 24.34 -0.10 12.78
N LYS A 28 24.77 -0.14 14.05
CA LYS A 28 25.95 0.59 14.54
C LYS A 28 27.14 -0.38 14.66
N PRO A 29 28.39 0.09 14.47
CA PRO A 29 29.56 -0.73 14.76
C PRO A 29 29.58 -1.13 16.24
N PHE A 30 29.97 -2.37 16.50
CA PHE A 30 30.05 -2.89 17.86
C PHE A 30 31.12 -2.17 18.68
N THR A 31 30.74 -1.67 19.86
CA THR A 31 31.70 -1.06 20.79
C THR A 31 32.26 -2.06 21.81
N GLN A 32 31.67 -3.26 21.86
CA GLN A 32 32.10 -4.39 22.69
C GLN A 32 32.05 -5.65 21.84
N GLU A 33 32.78 -6.70 22.23
CA GLU A 33 32.71 -7.98 21.55
C GLU A 33 31.28 -8.56 21.63
N PRO A 34 30.60 -8.79 20.49
CA PRO A 34 29.25 -9.31 20.47
C PRO A 34 29.22 -10.79 20.87
N GLU A 35 28.09 -11.22 21.45
CA GLU A 35 27.87 -12.63 21.71
C GLU A 35 27.80 -13.43 20.41
N ARG A 36 28.17 -14.72 20.46
CA ARG A 36 28.21 -15.61 19.29
C ARG A 36 26.93 -15.59 18.45
N ALA A 37 25.77 -15.48 19.09
CA ALA A 37 24.48 -15.39 18.41
C ALA A 37 24.36 -14.13 17.53
N ILE A 38 24.83 -12.99 18.04
CA ILE A 38 24.84 -11.72 17.31
C ILE A 38 25.87 -11.78 16.17
N SER A 39 27.07 -12.31 16.41
CA SER A 39 28.09 -12.44 15.37
C SER A 39 27.64 -13.34 14.22
N GLN A 40 26.94 -14.44 14.52
CA GLN A 40 26.37 -15.31 13.49
C GLN A 40 25.26 -14.62 12.72
N ALA A 41 24.40 -13.86 13.41
CA ALA A 41 23.35 -13.09 12.75
C ALA A 41 23.93 -11.99 11.84
N ASP A 42 24.98 -11.29 12.29
CA ASP A 42 25.71 -10.28 11.51
C ASP A 42 26.31 -10.86 10.23
N GLN A 43 26.92 -12.05 10.31
CA GLN A 43 27.44 -12.76 9.14
C GLN A 43 26.37 -13.15 8.13
N LEU A 44 25.16 -13.52 8.60
CA LEU A 44 24.02 -13.82 7.72
C LEU A 44 23.48 -12.57 7.03
N LEU A 45 23.73 -11.37 7.56
CA LEU A 45 23.35 -10.10 6.94
C LEU A 45 24.41 -9.58 5.96
N ASP A 46 25.64 -10.08 6.00
CA ASP A 46 26.68 -9.68 5.07
C ASP A 46 26.44 -10.28 3.68
N TYR A 47 25.96 -9.45 2.75
CA TYR A 47 25.73 -9.85 1.36
C TYR A 47 26.97 -10.46 0.66
N LYS A 48 28.18 -10.13 1.12
CA LYS A 48 29.42 -10.68 0.55
C LYS A 48 29.65 -12.14 0.94
N SER A 49 29.13 -12.60 2.08
CA SER A 49 29.25 -13.99 2.56
C SER A 49 28.18 -14.92 2.00
N TRP A 50 27.15 -14.37 1.33
CA TRP A 50 26.02 -15.14 0.81
C TRP A 50 26.43 -16.10 -0.32
N SER A 51 25.80 -17.28 -0.33
CA SER A 51 25.92 -18.24 -1.42
C SER A 51 25.28 -17.72 -2.71
N GLU A 52 25.60 -18.33 -3.85
CA GLU A 52 24.95 -17.99 -5.11
C GLU A 52 23.45 -18.28 -5.07
N GLU A 53 23.07 -19.35 -4.37
CA GLU A 53 21.69 -19.74 -4.12
C GLU A 53 20.93 -18.69 -3.30
N ASP A 54 21.53 -18.19 -2.21
CA ASP A 54 20.91 -17.16 -1.35
C ASP A 54 20.69 -15.86 -2.13
N ARG A 55 21.69 -15.43 -2.92
CA ARG A 55 21.59 -14.24 -3.78
C ARG A 55 20.51 -14.40 -4.85
N LYS A 56 20.41 -15.59 -5.45
CA LYS A 56 19.38 -15.89 -6.45
C LYS A 56 17.99 -15.92 -5.83
N MET A 57 17.83 -16.51 -4.65
CA MET A 57 16.55 -16.57 -3.96
C MET A 57 16.08 -15.17 -3.54
N PHE A 58 16.98 -14.36 -2.98
CA PHE A 58 16.65 -12.98 -2.59
C PHE A 58 16.29 -12.10 -3.79
N SER A 59 17.05 -12.20 -4.89
CA SER A 59 16.71 -11.46 -6.11
C SER A 59 15.38 -11.90 -6.72
N GLN A 60 15.06 -13.19 -6.72
CA GLN A 60 13.75 -13.70 -7.15
C GLN A 60 12.61 -13.18 -6.26
N LEU A 61 12.80 -13.16 -4.93
CA LEU A 61 11.81 -12.62 -4.00
C LEU A 61 11.56 -11.13 -4.27
N ARG A 62 12.62 -10.33 -4.43
CA ARG A 62 12.52 -8.90 -4.73
C ARG A 62 11.80 -8.63 -6.05
N MET A 63 12.13 -9.39 -7.09
CA MET A 63 11.44 -9.29 -8.39
C MET A 63 9.95 -9.61 -8.25
N ARG A 64 9.58 -10.61 -7.44
CA ARG A 64 8.18 -10.95 -7.20
C ARG A 64 7.45 -9.87 -6.40
N GLU A 65 8.09 -9.30 -5.37
CA GLU A 65 7.53 -8.17 -4.61
C GLU A 65 7.28 -6.96 -5.51
N GLU A 66 8.25 -6.61 -6.35
CA GLU A 66 8.14 -5.50 -7.30
C GLU A 66 7.01 -5.75 -8.32
N GLN A 67 6.93 -6.96 -8.88
CA GLN A 67 5.82 -7.34 -9.77
C GLN A 67 4.46 -7.27 -9.08
N ALA A 68 4.37 -7.69 -7.81
CA ALA A 68 3.13 -7.62 -7.06
C ALA A 68 2.70 -6.16 -6.80
N LEU A 69 3.66 -5.28 -6.49
CA LEU A 69 3.41 -3.85 -6.31
C LEU A 69 2.91 -3.23 -7.62
N LEU A 70 3.58 -3.47 -8.75
CA LEU A 70 3.17 -2.98 -10.06
C LEU A 70 1.78 -3.48 -10.46
N ALA A 71 1.46 -4.75 -10.21
CA ALA A 71 0.15 -5.30 -10.47
C ALA A 71 -0.94 -4.65 -9.59
N GLN A 72 -0.61 -4.33 -8.34
CA GLN A 72 -1.51 -3.61 -7.44
C GLN A 72 -1.76 -2.18 -7.92
N GLU A 73 -0.72 -1.45 -8.30
CA GLU A 73 -0.82 -0.09 -8.84
C GLU A 73 -1.69 -0.07 -10.10
N TYR A 74 -1.45 -0.98 -11.03
CA TYR A 74 -2.26 -1.10 -12.25
C TYR A 74 -3.73 -1.44 -11.95
N ALA A 75 -3.98 -2.32 -10.98
CA ALA A 75 -5.35 -2.65 -10.58
C ALA A 75 -6.07 -1.44 -9.95
N LEU A 76 -5.35 -0.63 -9.17
CA LEU A 76 -5.88 0.59 -8.57
C LEU A 76 -6.19 1.64 -9.62
N GLU A 77 -5.25 1.94 -10.51
CA GLU A 77 -5.43 2.88 -11.63
C GLU A 77 -6.67 2.51 -12.45
N ARG A 78 -6.81 1.23 -12.80
CA ARG A 78 -7.97 0.75 -13.56
C ARG A 78 -9.28 0.83 -12.78
N ALA A 79 -9.24 0.68 -11.46
CA ALA A 79 -10.41 0.85 -10.61
C ALA A 79 -10.82 2.33 -10.51
N GLU A 80 -9.86 3.24 -10.40
CA GLU A 80 -10.08 4.68 -10.40
C GLU A 80 -10.65 5.17 -11.73
N GLU A 81 -10.10 4.74 -12.87
CA GLU A 81 -10.65 5.10 -14.19
C GLU A 81 -12.11 4.65 -14.33
N LYS A 82 -12.41 3.39 -14.01
CA LYS A 82 -13.77 2.86 -14.06
C LYS A 82 -14.69 3.56 -13.07
N GLY A 83 -14.20 3.88 -11.88
CA GLY A 83 -14.93 4.61 -10.85
C GLY A 83 -15.26 6.02 -11.30
N LEU A 84 -14.32 6.71 -11.95
CA LEU A 84 -14.50 8.05 -12.49
C LEU A 84 -15.48 8.06 -13.67
N GLU A 85 -15.38 7.10 -14.58
CA GLU A 85 -16.34 6.97 -15.69
C GLU A 85 -17.76 6.72 -15.16
N ARG A 86 -17.91 5.78 -14.22
CA ARG A 86 -19.21 5.52 -13.56
C ARG A 86 -19.72 6.75 -12.82
N GLY A 87 -18.87 7.42 -12.05
CA GLY A 87 -19.23 8.63 -11.32
C GLY A 87 -19.66 9.78 -12.22
N LYS A 88 -19.05 9.92 -13.43
CA LYS A 88 -19.50 10.91 -14.43
C LYS A 88 -20.89 10.58 -14.96
N VAL A 89 -21.16 9.31 -15.27
CA VAL A 89 -22.48 8.87 -15.76
C VAL A 89 -23.54 9.02 -14.67
N GLU A 90 -23.28 8.50 -13.46
CA GLU A 90 -24.17 8.60 -12.31
C GLU A 90 -24.42 10.07 -11.94
N GLY A 91 -23.38 10.91 -11.89
CA GLY A 91 -23.50 12.34 -11.61
C GLY A 91 -24.35 13.07 -12.65
N ARG A 92 -24.23 12.70 -13.94
CA ARG A 92 -25.10 13.24 -15.00
C ARG A 92 -26.55 12.83 -14.76
N VAL A 93 -26.82 11.57 -14.45
CA VAL A 93 -28.17 11.08 -14.12
C VAL A 93 -28.75 11.84 -12.93
N PHE A 94 -27.99 12.00 -11.84
CA PHE A 94 -28.43 12.75 -10.66
C PHE A 94 -28.75 14.22 -10.97
N ALA A 95 -27.95 14.88 -11.81
CA ALA A 95 -28.21 16.27 -12.21
C ALA A 95 -29.53 16.41 -12.97
N PHE A 96 -29.84 15.49 -13.89
CA PHE A 96 -31.10 15.51 -14.62
C PHE A 96 -32.30 15.19 -13.71
N LEU A 97 -32.16 14.24 -12.77
CA LEU A 97 -33.20 13.95 -11.78
C LEU A 97 -33.52 15.18 -10.93
N ASP A 98 -32.50 15.91 -10.47
CA ASP A 98 -32.68 17.13 -9.69
C ASP A 98 -33.39 18.23 -10.50
N MET A 99 -32.99 18.45 -11.75
CA MET A 99 -33.64 19.42 -12.62
C MET A 99 -35.12 19.10 -12.89
N VAL A 100 -35.47 17.82 -13.06
CA VAL A 100 -36.88 17.41 -13.24
C VAL A 100 -37.67 17.57 -11.94
N ARG A 101 -37.09 17.20 -10.78
CA ARG A 101 -37.73 17.44 -9.46
C ARG A 101 -37.96 18.92 -9.16
N GLN A 102 -37.08 19.80 -9.63
CA GLN A 102 -37.22 21.25 -9.52
C GLN A 102 -38.19 21.86 -10.56
N GLY A 103 -38.73 21.04 -11.47
CA GLY A 103 -39.63 21.49 -12.53
C GLY A 103 -38.94 22.31 -13.63
N LEU A 104 -37.60 22.24 -13.71
CA LEU A 104 -36.80 22.94 -14.73
C LEU A 104 -36.77 22.19 -16.07
N LEU A 105 -36.99 20.88 -16.04
CA LEU A 105 -37.03 19.97 -17.20
C LEU A 105 -38.21 19.00 -17.07
N THR A 106 -38.70 18.48 -18.20
CA THR A 106 -39.66 17.37 -18.21
C THR A 106 -38.93 16.03 -18.27
N SER A 107 -39.58 14.97 -17.78
CA SER A 107 -39.03 13.61 -17.81
C SER A 107 -38.65 13.18 -19.22
N GLU A 108 -39.44 13.55 -20.24
CA GLU A 108 -39.18 13.19 -21.64
C GLU A 108 -37.85 13.76 -22.16
N VAL A 109 -37.58 15.03 -21.88
CA VAL A 109 -36.34 15.70 -22.31
C VAL A 109 -35.14 15.14 -21.56
N ALA A 110 -35.29 14.86 -20.26
CA ALA A 110 -34.21 14.27 -19.46
C ALA A 110 -33.88 12.83 -19.91
N SER A 111 -34.90 12.01 -20.20
CA SER A 111 -34.74 10.65 -20.71
C SER A 111 -34.04 10.61 -22.07
N GLU A 112 -34.42 11.49 -23.00
CA GLU A 112 -33.77 11.59 -24.31
C GLU A 112 -32.29 11.97 -24.19
N GLN A 113 -31.95 12.94 -23.32
CA GLN A 113 -30.56 13.37 -23.10
C GLN A 113 -29.68 12.30 -22.44
N LEU A 114 -30.29 11.42 -21.64
CA LEU A 114 -29.62 10.30 -21.01
C LEU A 114 -29.62 9.03 -21.87
N GLY A 115 -30.34 9.03 -23.00
CA GLY A 115 -30.45 7.88 -23.91
C GLY A 115 -31.19 6.68 -23.30
N MET A 116 -32.12 6.94 -22.37
CA MET A 116 -32.96 5.93 -21.73
C MET A 116 -34.44 6.20 -22.01
N THR A 117 -35.31 5.24 -21.72
CA THR A 117 -36.76 5.42 -21.87
C THR A 117 -37.34 6.29 -20.76
N VAL A 118 -38.51 6.89 -21.01
CA VAL A 118 -39.23 7.68 -20.00
C VAL A 118 -39.57 6.83 -18.77
N ALA A 119 -40.01 5.59 -18.97
CA ALA A 119 -40.32 4.68 -17.88
C ALA A 119 -39.08 4.33 -17.01
N GLU A 120 -37.91 4.13 -17.62
CA GLU A 120 -36.66 3.88 -16.90
C GLU A 120 -36.23 5.10 -16.08
N PHE A 121 -36.41 6.30 -16.62
CA PHE A 121 -36.09 7.54 -15.92
C PHE A 121 -37.07 7.81 -14.77
N GLU A 122 -38.37 7.64 -15.00
CA GLU A 122 -39.40 7.81 -13.96
C GLU A 122 -39.25 6.81 -12.81
N ALA A 123 -38.73 5.61 -13.08
CA ALA A 123 -38.39 4.64 -12.03
C ALA A 123 -37.24 5.11 -11.11
N LEU A 124 -36.43 6.08 -11.53
CA LEU A 124 -35.32 6.66 -10.76
C LEU A 124 -35.71 7.96 -10.03
N LEU A 125 -36.91 8.49 -10.30
CA LEU A 125 -37.36 9.82 -9.84
C LEU A 125 -38.02 9.78 -8.46
#